data_AF-A0AAD6Z4I5-F1
#
_entry.id   AF-A0AAD6Z4I5-F1
#
_cell.length_a   1.000
_cell.length_b   1.000
_cell.length_c   1.000
_cell.angle_alpha   90.00
_cell.angle_beta   90.00
_cell.angle_gamma   90.00
#
_symmetry.space_group_name_H-M   'P 1'
#
loop_
_entity.id
_entity.type
_entity.pdbx_description
1 polymer ?
#
loop_
_entity_poly.entity_id
_entity_poly.type
_entity_poly.pdbx_seq_one_letter_code
_entity_poly.pdbx_strand_id
1 'polypeptide(L)'
;MKSFSLLLLLVSPFSVAVNAWPNIRDAPSTTVDIQDGQTGTLMVLPPRQTDTGTKRVPDADHPFIAPGPNDMRGPCPAMNTLANYGYISRNGITSFEEIILGTEEAFNLNRDMASAMAAINMLTRGNPFVNKISIGGVSSFVPPLPGQIDGPETQGIAKHGRFEGDASITRSDVHIGDNRNFNQTLWDMDLEQLAKFGDDGPDGPATVFNVQTLIELVRQNLESDHALDPEFAIPIRRLNLVFAFLQMATKRIITSFFMNQTFPENWFRAAAPVLGSPIPAEIAAALPQWVPGRNDENGVFVADPRPPAPFNISSGCANYWDNLVNAVPGTLTDITGIFKQNVDMLTGILFNGSGCSEPIAPAGPTNV
;
A
#
# COMPACT_ATOMS: atom_id res chain seq x y z
N MET A 1 -20.27 -26.16 25.63
CA MET A 1 -19.57 -27.09 24.72
C MET A 1 -20.32 -27.16 23.40
N LYS A 2 -19.85 -26.41 22.39
CA LYS A 2 -19.91 -26.70 20.95
C LYS A 2 -19.14 -25.57 20.28
N SER A 3 -17.86 -25.88 20.02
CA SER A 3 -16.90 -25.07 19.28
C SER A 3 -17.37 -24.95 17.84
N PHE A 4 -17.59 -23.74 17.34
CA PHE A 4 -17.68 -23.50 15.90
C PHE A 4 -16.37 -22.85 15.46
N SER A 5 -15.39 -23.71 15.15
CA SER A 5 -14.28 -23.37 14.28
C SER A 5 -14.80 -23.50 12.85
N LEU A 6 -14.96 -22.39 12.14
CA LEU A 6 -15.17 -22.41 10.70
C LEU A 6 -14.12 -21.48 10.06
N LEU A 7 -12.90 -21.99 10.00
CA LEU A 7 -11.81 -21.44 9.21
C LEU A 7 -11.82 -22.18 7.87
N LEU A 8 -12.47 -21.59 6.85
CA LEU A 8 -12.39 -22.13 5.49
C LEU A 8 -11.14 -21.56 4.82
N LEU A 9 -10.08 -22.37 4.84
CA LEU A 9 -8.87 -22.20 4.04
C LEU A 9 -9.21 -22.39 2.56
N LEU A 10 -9.25 -21.32 1.77
CA LEU A 10 -9.05 -21.41 0.32
C LEU A 10 -7.56 -21.14 0.05
N VAL A 11 -6.79 -22.22 0.06
CA VAL A 11 -5.42 -22.26 -0.44
C VAL A 11 -5.47 -22.08 -1.95
N SER A 12 -5.21 -20.86 -2.42
CA SER A 12 -4.97 -20.59 -3.83
C SER A 12 -3.57 -21.11 -4.23
N PRO A 13 -3.41 -21.86 -5.33
CA PRO A 13 -2.14 -22.41 -5.76
C PRO A 13 -1.38 -21.38 -6.58
N PHE A 14 -0.87 -20.32 -5.96
CA PHE A 14 0.21 -19.53 -6.55
C PHE A 14 1.52 -19.88 -5.85
N SER A 15 2.08 -21.03 -6.23
CA SER A 15 3.51 -21.27 -6.07
C SER A 15 4.25 -20.45 -7.12
N VAL A 16 4.55 -19.18 -6.82
CA VAL A 16 5.58 -18.48 -7.58
C VAL A 16 6.92 -18.97 -7.03
N ALA A 17 7.75 -19.52 -7.93
CA ALA A 17 9.05 -20.07 -7.60
C ALA A 17 9.89 -19.08 -6.80
N VAL A 18 10.51 -19.59 -5.73
CA VAL A 18 11.48 -18.88 -4.90
C VAL A 18 12.75 -18.67 -5.71
N ASN A 19 12.83 -17.57 -6.47
CA ASN A 19 14.12 -17.12 -6.95
C ASN A 19 14.86 -16.51 -5.76
N ALA A 20 15.96 -17.15 -5.37
CA ALA A 20 16.88 -16.63 -4.39
C ALA A 20 17.29 -15.21 -4.83
N TRP A 21 17.05 -14.24 -3.94
CA TRP A 21 17.47 -12.87 -4.09
C TRP A 21 18.99 -12.85 -4.20
N PRO A 22 19.61 -12.48 -5.33
CA PRO A 22 21.07 -12.59 -5.44
C PRO A 22 21.84 -11.57 -4.59
N ASN A 23 21.17 -10.74 -3.78
CA ASN A 23 21.81 -9.65 -3.03
C ASN A 23 21.13 -9.37 -1.67
N ILE A 24 21.03 -10.36 -0.78
CA ILE A 24 20.97 -10.03 0.65
C ILE A 24 22.38 -9.55 1.00
N ARG A 25 22.58 -8.23 1.01
CA ARG A 25 23.88 -7.64 1.37
C ARG A 25 23.99 -7.66 2.89
N ASP A 26 24.74 -8.62 3.41
CA ASP A 26 25.16 -8.61 4.80
C ASP A 26 26.26 -7.55 4.97
N ALA A 27 26.04 -6.66 5.95
CA ALA A 27 26.89 -5.57 6.45
C ALA A 27 26.74 -4.17 5.81
N PRO A 28 26.68 -3.09 6.62
CA PRO A 28 26.71 -1.71 6.14
C PRO A 28 28.03 -1.39 5.42
N SER A 29 27.96 -0.66 4.31
CA SER A 29 29.11 -0.02 3.68
C SER A 29 29.73 0.99 4.66
N THR A 30 31.04 0.89 4.91
CA THR A 30 31.81 1.89 5.69
C THR A 30 32.04 3.20 4.94
N THR A 31 31.51 3.34 3.72
CA THR A 31 31.63 4.54 2.89
C THR A 31 30.57 5.55 3.33
N VAL A 32 31.01 6.69 3.86
CA VAL A 32 30.14 7.83 4.17
C VAL A 32 29.87 8.56 2.85
N ASP A 33 28.62 8.51 2.37
CA ASP A 33 28.16 9.26 1.19
C ASP A 33 27.37 10.47 1.67
N ILE A 34 27.77 11.68 1.25
CA ILE A 34 27.12 12.93 1.63
C ILE A 34 26.67 13.65 0.37
N GLN A 35 25.38 13.94 0.28
CA GLN A 35 24.76 14.69 -0.82
C GLN A 35 23.84 15.75 -0.21
N ASP A 36 23.98 17.00 -0.64
CA ASP A 36 23.18 18.14 -0.18
C ASP A 36 23.09 18.27 1.36
N GLY A 37 24.20 17.99 2.05
CA GLY A 37 24.28 18.05 3.51
C GLY A 37 23.58 16.90 4.25
N GLN A 38 23.03 15.92 3.52
CA GLN A 38 22.44 14.70 4.07
C GLN A 38 23.45 13.55 4.04
N THR A 39 23.43 12.71 5.07
CA THR A 39 24.23 11.47 5.08
C THR A 39 23.39 10.32 4.52
N GLY A 40 23.91 9.68 3.48
CA GLY A 40 23.29 8.52 2.85
C GLY A 40 23.23 7.33 3.81
N THR A 41 22.09 6.64 3.83
CA THR A 41 21.87 5.44 4.63
C THR A 41 21.68 4.26 3.69
N LEU A 42 22.61 3.30 3.73
CA LEU A 42 22.46 2.07 2.94
C LEU A 42 21.25 1.28 3.46
N MET A 43 20.30 0.98 2.59
CA MET A 43 19.16 0.15 2.94
C MET A 43 19.55 -1.32 2.89
N VAL A 44 18.95 -2.11 3.77
CA VAL A 44 19.18 -3.55 3.84
C VAL A 44 17.84 -4.27 3.87
N LEU A 45 17.75 -5.37 3.14
CA LEU A 45 16.56 -6.20 3.16
C LEU A 45 16.56 -7.04 4.44
N PRO A 46 15.62 -6.83 5.39
CA PRO A 46 15.62 -7.55 6.67
C PRO A 46 15.60 -9.08 6.46
N PRO A 47 16.21 -9.89 7.34
CA PRO A 47 16.14 -11.34 7.20
C PRO A 47 14.68 -11.83 7.30
N ARG A 48 14.36 -12.99 6.72
CA ARG A 48 13.05 -13.61 6.88
C ARG A 48 12.78 -13.93 8.36
N GLN A 49 11.60 -13.59 8.86
CA GLN A 49 11.18 -13.97 10.20
C GLN A 49 11.20 -15.50 10.38
N THR A 50 11.72 -15.94 11.52
CA THR A 50 11.75 -17.38 11.90
C THR A 50 10.51 -17.77 12.71
N ASP A 51 9.98 -16.85 13.51
CA ASP A 51 8.70 -17.00 14.18
C ASP A 51 7.58 -16.39 13.31
N THR A 52 6.82 -17.25 12.66
CA THR A 52 5.66 -16.90 11.83
C THR A 52 4.36 -17.43 12.40
N GLY A 53 4.36 -17.90 13.66
CA GLY A 53 3.16 -18.41 14.31
C GLY A 53 2.20 -17.30 14.74
N THR A 54 0.96 -17.72 15.05
CA THR A 54 -0.04 -16.87 15.69
C THR A 54 0.52 -16.32 17.00
N LYS A 55 0.43 -14.99 17.18
CA LYS A 55 0.73 -14.34 18.46
C LYS A 55 -0.20 -13.18 18.70
N ARG A 56 -0.37 -12.83 19.97
CA ARG A 56 -1.18 -11.68 20.38
C ARG A 56 -0.47 -10.40 19.95
N VAL A 57 -1.21 -9.52 19.28
CA VAL A 57 -0.74 -8.20 18.85
C VAL A 57 -1.84 -7.21 19.23
N PRO A 58 -1.53 -6.07 19.86
CA PRO A 58 -0.23 -5.67 20.36
C PRO A 58 0.20 -6.48 21.59
N ASP A 59 1.50 -6.53 21.83
CA ASP A 59 2.10 -6.99 23.09
C ASP A 59 2.29 -5.83 24.08
N ALA A 60 2.93 -6.10 25.23
CA ALA A 60 3.13 -5.11 26.29
C ALA A 60 4.13 -4.00 25.92
N ASP A 61 5.07 -4.27 25.01
CA ASP A 61 6.09 -3.31 24.58
C ASP A 61 5.56 -2.35 23.50
N HIS A 62 4.40 -2.68 22.93
CA HIS A 62 3.70 -1.89 21.94
C HIS A 62 2.38 -1.35 22.49
N PRO A 63 2.35 -0.43 23.48
CA PRO A 63 1.10 0.18 23.91
C PRO A 63 0.58 1.18 22.86
N PHE A 64 -0.74 1.37 22.83
CA PHE A 64 -1.35 2.44 22.06
C PHE A 64 -0.94 3.80 22.60
N ILE A 65 -0.51 4.69 21.72
CA ILE A 65 -0.32 6.12 21.99
C ILE A 65 -0.96 6.87 20.83
N ALA A 66 -1.90 7.76 21.13
CA ALA A 66 -2.52 8.61 20.14
C ALA A 66 -1.46 9.52 19.47
N PRO A 67 -1.55 9.75 18.15
CA PRO A 67 -0.59 10.60 17.45
C PRO A 67 -0.67 12.03 17.98
N GLY A 68 0.50 12.64 18.21
CA GLY A 68 0.62 14.06 18.51
C GLY A 68 0.39 14.94 17.27
N PRO A 69 0.32 16.28 17.44
CA PRO A 69 0.04 17.21 16.35
C PRO A 69 1.03 17.18 15.18
N ASN A 70 2.27 16.73 15.43
CA ASN A 70 3.34 16.66 14.43
C ASN A 70 3.59 15.23 13.92
N ASP A 71 2.80 14.25 14.38
CA ASP A 71 2.97 12.86 13.96
C ASP A 71 2.20 12.61 12.67
N MET A 72 2.89 12.07 11.66
CA MET A 72 2.31 11.82 10.35
C MET A 72 1.47 10.55 10.35
N ARG A 73 0.27 10.64 9.79
CA ARG A 73 -0.66 9.54 9.52
C ARG A 73 -1.23 9.75 8.13
N GLY A 74 -1.59 8.72 7.40
CA GLY A 74 -1.98 8.87 6.00
C GLY A 74 -3.21 8.08 5.59
N PRO A 75 -3.36 7.82 4.28
CA PRO A 75 -4.49 7.07 3.75
C PRO A 75 -4.45 5.59 4.14
N CYS A 76 -3.30 5.06 4.59
CA CYS A 76 -3.15 3.65 4.93
C CYS A 76 -3.46 3.37 6.41
N PRO A 77 -4.61 2.75 6.74
CA PRO A 77 -5.01 2.51 8.12
C PRO A 77 -4.09 1.53 8.87
N ALA A 78 -3.52 0.55 8.15
CA ALA A 78 -2.57 -0.40 8.72
C ALA A 78 -1.31 0.33 9.21
N MET A 79 -0.68 1.15 8.36
CA MET A 79 0.51 1.92 8.73
C MET A 79 0.24 2.91 9.86
N ASN A 80 -0.93 3.55 9.85
CA ASN A 80 -1.34 4.44 10.93
C ASN A 80 -1.43 3.71 12.27
N THR A 81 -1.99 2.50 12.26
CA THR A 81 -2.06 1.64 13.45
C THR A 81 -0.68 1.20 13.90
N LEU A 82 0.21 0.77 13.00
CA LEU A 82 1.58 0.40 13.36
C LEU A 82 2.31 1.56 14.05
N ALA A 83 2.19 2.78 13.54
CA ALA A 83 2.81 3.96 14.16
C ALA A 83 2.17 4.31 15.52
N ASN A 84 0.85 4.14 15.68
CA ASN A 84 0.18 4.35 16.96
C ASN A 84 0.59 3.34 18.04
N TYR A 85 1.11 2.19 17.65
CA TYR A 85 1.56 1.12 18.56
C TYR A 85 3.09 1.02 18.65
N GLY A 86 3.84 1.76 17.82
CA GLY A 86 5.30 1.77 17.85
C GLY A 86 5.96 0.59 17.13
N TYR A 87 5.22 -0.15 16.30
CA TYR A 87 5.79 -1.16 15.41
C TYR A 87 6.59 -0.53 14.26
N ILE A 88 6.28 0.72 13.94
CA ILE A 88 7.12 1.64 13.17
C ILE A 88 7.26 2.95 13.96
N SER A 89 8.19 3.81 13.56
CA SER A 89 8.40 5.13 14.16
C SER A 89 7.08 5.90 14.36
N ARG A 90 6.80 6.27 15.62
CA ARG A 90 5.50 6.83 16.06
C ARG A 90 5.17 8.18 15.42
N ASN A 91 6.20 8.94 15.04
CA ASN A 91 6.07 10.20 14.30
C ASN A 91 5.62 10.01 12.84
N GLY A 92 5.48 8.78 12.37
CA GLY A 92 5.06 8.47 11.00
C GLY A 92 6.11 8.72 9.93
N ILE A 93 7.37 8.93 10.32
CA ILE A 93 8.52 8.98 9.41
C ILE A 93 9.29 7.69 9.60
N THR A 94 9.15 6.76 8.65
CA THR A 94 9.61 5.38 8.77
C THR A 94 10.72 5.07 7.76
N SER A 95 11.46 3.99 7.99
CA SER A 95 12.41 3.42 7.02
C SER A 95 11.83 2.28 6.20
N PHE A 96 12.54 1.87 5.15
CA PHE A 96 12.25 0.66 4.38
C PHE A 96 12.16 -0.59 5.26
N GLU A 97 13.10 -0.76 6.20
CA GLU A 97 13.18 -1.90 7.12
C GLU A 97 12.05 -1.89 8.13
N GLU A 98 11.73 -0.73 8.71
CA GLU A 98 10.61 -0.61 9.67
C GLU A 98 9.28 -1.00 9.05
N ILE A 99 9.02 -0.63 7.78
CA ILE A 99 7.80 -1.05 7.08
C ILE A 99 7.71 -2.58 7.02
N ILE A 100 8.81 -3.24 6.63
CA ILE A 100 8.85 -4.70 6.50
C ILE A 100 8.67 -5.35 7.88
N LEU A 101 9.53 -4.99 8.83
CA LEU A 101 9.52 -5.59 10.16
C LEU A 101 8.19 -5.35 10.89
N GLY A 102 7.65 -4.13 10.84
CA GLY A 102 6.38 -3.80 11.50
C GLY A 102 5.19 -4.53 10.90
N THR A 103 5.12 -4.68 9.57
CA THR A 103 4.01 -5.40 8.92
C THR A 103 4.12 -6.92 9.08
N GLU A 104 5.32 -7.49 9.04
CA GLU A 104 5.55 -8.89 9.38
C GLU A 104 5.19 -9.17 10.85
N GLU A 105 5.62 -8.30 11.76
CA GLU A 105 5.41 -8.49 13.19
C GLU A 105 3.93 -8.42 13.58
N ALA A 106 3.22 -7.40 13.11
CA ALA A 106 1.85 -7.12 13.54
C ALA A 106 0.77 -7.88 12.76
N PHE A 107 1.02 -8.13 11.46
CA PHE A 107 0.02 -8.71 10.55
C PHE A 107 0.46 -10.06 9.98
N ASN A 108 1.72 -10.46 10.17
CA ASN A 108 2.33 -11.60 9.48
C ASN A 108 2.27 -11.43 7.95
N LEU A 109 2.43 -10.19 7.46
CA LEU A 109 2.50 -9.95 6.02
C LEU A 109 3.73 -10.69 5.46
N ASN A 110 3.58 -11.40 4.34
CA ASN A 110 4.71 -12.09 3.73
C ASN A 110 5.84 -11.10 3.39
N ARG A 111 7.08 -11.44 3.76
CA ARG A 111 8.27 -10.61 3.54
C ARG A 111 8.38 -10.05 2.12
N ASP A 112 8.18 -10.88 1.10
CA ASP A 112 8.43 -10.47 -0.29
C ASP A 112 7.36 -9.45 -0.73
N MET A 113 6.11 -9.64 -0.28
CA MET A 113 5.05 -8.65 -0.44
C MET A 113 5.34 -7.36 0.34
N ALA A 114 5.70 -7.48 1.62
CA ALA A 114 6.06 -6.34 2.47
C ALA A 114 7.22 -5.54 1.86
N SER A 115 8.22 -6.23 1.32
CA SER A 115 9.37 -5.65 0.63
C SER A 115 8.97 -4.93 -0.66
N ALA A 116 8.11 -5.55 -1.48
CA ALA A 116 7.61 -4.91 -2.70
C ALA A 116 6.80 -3.64 -2.39
N MET A 117 5.93 -3.68 -1.37
CA MET A 117 5.17 -2.52 -0.92
C MET A 117 6.09 -1.42 -0.35
N ALA A 118 7.07 -1.77 0.47
CA ALA A 118 8.04 -0.82 0.99
C ALA A 118 8.89 -0.20 -0.12
N ALA A 119 9.31 -1.01 -1.11
CA ALA A 119 10.10 -0.56 -2.25
C ALA A 119 9.35 0.43 -3.13
N ILE A 120 8.11 0.11 -3.53
CA ILE A 120 7.34 1.04 -4.37
C ILE A 120 7.04 2.35 -3.63
N ASN A 121 6.72 2.29 -2.34
CA ASN A 121 6.51 3.48 -1.52
C ASN A 121 7.79 4.33 -1.42
N MET A 122 8.94 3.71 -1.16
CA MET A 122 10.21 4.43 -1.06
C MET A 122 10.62 5.08 -2.40
N LEU A 123 10.41 4.37 -3.51
CA LEU A 123 10.71 4.86 -4.86
C LEU A 123 9.78 5.99 -5.34
N THR A 124 8.49 5.91 -4.97
CA THR A 124 7.49 6.88 -5.43
C THR A 124 7.32 8.05 -4.47
N ARG A 125 7.44 7.86 -3.17
CA ARG A 125 7.04 8.86 -2.16
C ARG A 125 8.04 9.07 -1.03
N GLY A 126 9.02 8.18 -0.89
CA GLY A 126 10.11 8.31 0.06
C GLY A 126 11.33 8.99 -0.52
N ASN A 127 12.42 8.92 0.22
CA ASN A 127 13.75 9.29 -0.23
C ASN A 127 14.71 8.11 0.02
N PRO A 128 15.04 7.34 -1.03
CA PRO A 128 15.92 6.18 -0.90
C PRO A 128 17.35 6.54 -0.47
N PHE A 129 17.82 7.79 -0.63
CA PHE A 129 19.18 8.16 -0.20
C PHE A 129 19.30 8.17 1.33
N VAL A 130 18.34 8.77 2.02
CA VAL A 130 18.33 8.86 3.50
C VAL A 130 17.51 7.76 4.16
N ASN A 131 16.92 6.86 3.37
CA ASN A 131 16.07 5.76 3.83
C ASN A 131 14.90 6.24 4.73
N LYS A 132 14.16 7.24 4.25
CA LYS A 132 13.01 7.78 4.98
C LYS A 132 11.81 7.99 4.09
N ILE A 133 10.63 7.77 4.66
CA ILE A 133 9.35 8.05 4.03
C ILE A 133 8.34 8.52 5.06
N SER A 134 7.52 9.51 4.69
CA SER A 134 6.35 9.92 5.47
C SER A 134 5.17 9.01 5.14
N ILE A 135 4.59 8.36 6.16
CA ILE A 135 3.34 7.59 5.99
C ILE A 135 2.12 8.50 5.85
N GLY A 136 2.30 9.82 5.92
CA GLY A 136 1.27 10.83 5.73
C GLY A 136 1.61 11.79 4.59
N GLY A 137 1.48 13.09 4.87
CA GLY A 137 1.75 14.17 3.92
C GLY A 137 3.15 14.78 4.08
N VAL A 138 3.23 16.09 3.85
CA VAL A 138 4.43 16.93 3.97
C VAL A 138 5.16 16.72 5.29
N SER A 139 6.49 16.59 5.22
CA SER A 139 7.36 16.51 6.40
C SER A 139 8.77 17.00 6.10
N SER A 140 9.28 17.92 6.91
CA SER A 140 10.68 18.39 6.82
C SER A 140 11.72 17.32 7.18
N PHE A 141 11.29 16.17 7.72
CA PHE A 141 12.19 15.07 8.08
C PHE A 141 12.59 14.18 6.89
N VAL A 142 11.92 14.34 5.75
CA VAL A 142 12.22 13.61 4.52
C VAL A 142 12.54 14.62 3.41
N PRO A 143 13.80 14.69 2.96
CA PRO A 143 14.16 15.54 1.84
C PRO A 143 13.39 15.12 0.56
N PRO A 144 13.06 16.06 -0.34
CA PRO A 144 12.39 15.73 -1.60
C PRO A 144 13.27 14.83 -2.48
N LEU A 145 12.62 14.17 -3.45
CA LEU A 145 13.31 13.37 -4.47
C LEU A 145 14.11 14.29 -5.43
N PRO A 146 15.15 13.76 -6.11
CA PRO A 146 15.86 14.49 -7.16
C PRO A 146 14.90 15.07 -8.21
N GLY A 147 15.19 16.31 -8.62
CA GLY A 147 14.31 17.07 -9.51
C GLY A 147 13.09 17.70 -8.83
N GLN A 148 12.91 17.48 -7.51
CA GLN A 148 11.79 18.05 -6.73
C GLN A 148 10.43 17.79 -7.37
N ILE A 149 10.24 16.62 -7.97
CA ILE A 149 9.07 16.24 -8.77
C ILE A 149 7.71 16.36 -8.08
N ASP A 150 7.66 16.37 -6.74
CA ASP A 150 6.44 16.57 -5.96
C ASP A 150 6.36 17.99 -5.35
N GLY A 151 7.28 18.87 -5.76
CA GLY A 151 7.55 20.18 -5.18
C GLY A 151 8.80 20.22 -4.28
N PRO A 152 9.04 21.38 -3.64
CA PRO A 152 10.24 21.62 -2.82
C PRO A 152 10.28 20.82 -1.51
N GLU A 153 9.18 20.17 -1.14
CA GLU A 153 9.07 19.33 0.06
C GLU A 153 8.64 17.92 -0.35
N THR A 154 8.95 16.91 0.48
CA THR A 154 8.25 15.62 0.33
C THR A 154 6.75 15.86 0.48
N GLN A 155 5.95 15.05 -0.20
CA GLN A 155 4.51 15.03 0.00
C GLN A 155 4.03 13.71 0.67
N GLY A 156 4.97 12.80 0.97
CA GLY A 156 4.68 11.51 1.61
C GLY A 156 3.71 10.63 0.82
N ILE A 157 3.29 9.50 1.40
CA ILE A 157 2.41 8.56 0.69
C ILE A 157 1.00 9.13 0.44
N ALA A 158 0.59 10.19 1.14
CA ALA A 158 -0.72 10.82 0.96
C ALA A 158 -0.82 11.68 -0.31
N LYS A 159 0.29 11.90 -1.03
CA LYS A 159 0.22 12.61 -2.31
C LYS A 159 -0.46 11.76 -3.38
N HIS A 160 -1.50 12.33 -3.96
CA HIS A 160 -2.24 11.75 -5.07
C HIS A 160 -1.37 11.47 -6.31
N GLY A 161 -1.71 10.40 -7.02
CA GLY A 161 -1.24 10.10 -8.38
C GLY A 161 -0.26 8.92 -8.47
N ARG A 162 0.78 8.84 -7.65
CA ARG A 162 1.85 7.81 -7.77
C ARG A 162 1.68 6.62 -6.81
N PHE A 163 1.00 6.80 -5.68
CA PHE A 163 0.69 5.73 -4.72
C PHE A 163 -0.74 5.85 -4.20
N GLU A 164 -1.04 6.95 -3.51
CA GLU A 164 -2.41 7.35 -3.16
C GLU A 164 -3.16 7.78 -4.44
N GLY A 165 -4.48 7.64 -4.44
CA GLY A 165 -5.31 7.73 -5.63
C GLY A 165 -6.78 7.54 -5.30
N ASP A 166 -7.57 7.41 -6.35
CA ASP A 166 -9.02 7.58 -6.28
C ASP A 166 -9.78 6.31 -5.90
N ALA A 167 -11.09 6.46 -5.70
CA ALA A 167 -12.03 5.40 -5.33
C ALA A 167 -11.64 4.69 -4.03
N SER A 168 -11.12 5.46 -3.08
CA SER A 168 -10.76 4.93 -1.76
C SER A 168 -12.02 4.61 -0.94
N ILE A 169 -11.93 3.61 -0.07
CA ILE A 169 -13.14 3.13 0.66
C ILE A 169 -13.60 4.11 1.74
N THR A 170 -12.66 4.76 2.42
CA THR A 170 -12.95 5.64 3.57
C THR A 170 -12.23 6.98 3.51
N ARG A 171 -11.60 7.30 2.37
CA ARG A 171 -10.89 8.57 2.10
C ARG A 171 -11.50 9.13 0.83
N SER A 172 -11.69 10.44 0.76
CA SER A 172 -12.22 11.09 -0.44
C SER A 172 -11.14 11.21 -1.52
N ASP A 173 -11.53 11.37 -2.77
CA ASP A 173 -10.55 11.75 -3.79
C ASP A 173 -10.08 13.20 -3.57
N VAL A 174 -8.84 13.48 -3.98
CA VAL A 174 -8.17 14.74 -3.62
C VAL A 174 -8.83 15.97 -4.23
N HIS A 175 -9.50 15.83 -5.38
CA HIS A 175 -10.14 16.95 -6.07
C HIS A 175 -11.53 17.28 -5.51
N ILE A 176 -12.11 16.37 -4.72
CA ILE A 176 -13.44 16.52 -4.14
C ILE A 176 -13.45 16.48 -2.60
N GLY A 177 -12.29 16.25 -1.96
CA GLY A 177 -12.21 16.22 -0.51
C GLY A 177 -10.82 15.93 0.06
N ASP A 178 -10.84 15.35 1.27
CA ASP A 178 -9.64 14.97 2.03
C ASP A 178 -9.27 13.51 1.73
N ASN A 179 -8.16 13.33 1.03
CA ASN A 179 -7.63 12.04 0.58
C ASN A 179 -6.81 11.28 1.63
N ARG A 180 -6.74 11.82 2.85
CA ARG A 180 -5.84 11.33 3.88
C ARG A 180 -6.62 10.83 5.08
N ASN A 181 -7.54 11.65 5.58
CA ASN A 181 -8.24 11.39 6.82
C ASN A 181 -9.47 10.50 6.62
N PHE A 182 -9.88 9.80 7.68
CA PHE A 182 -11.09 8.99 7.65
C PHE A 182 -12.31 9.89 7.40
N ASN A 183 -13.13 9.50 6.43
CA ASN A 183 -14.35 10.20 6.06
C ASN A 183 -15.57 9.45 6.60
N GLN A 184 -16.27 10.08 7.55
CA GLN A 184 -17.48 9.51 8.15
C GLN A 184 -18.61 9.32 7.15
N THR A 185 -18.78 10.24 6.19
CA THR A 185 -19.83 10.15 5.16
C THR A 185 -19.65 8.93 4.27
N LEU A 186 -18.42 8.68 3.78
CA LEU A 186 -18.13 7.48 3.00
C LEU A 186 -18.38 6.20 3.81
N TRP A 187 -17.97 6.21 5.08
CA TRP A 187 -18.23 5.08 5.96
C TRP A 187 -19.72 4.84 6.23
N ASP A 188 -20.53 5.90 6.38
CA ASP A 188 -21.97 5.76 6.53
C ASP A 188 -22.59 5.13 5.26
N MET A 189 -22.09 5.50 4.07
CA MET A 189 -22.49 4.86 2.81
C MET A 189 -22.06 3.38 2.75
N ASP A 190 -20.86 3.04 3.20
CA ASP A 190 -20.41 1.64 3.32
C ASP A 190 -21.32 0.83 4.25
N LEU A 191 -21.77 1.42 5.36
CA LEU A 191 -22.70 0.79 6.30
C LEU A 191 -24.07 0.54 5.67
N GLU A 192 -24.53 1.40 4.75
CA GLU A 192 -25.77 1.14 4.00
C GLU A 192 -25.64 -0.07 3.08
N GLN A 193 -24.50 -0.22 2.39
CA GLN A 193 -24.25 -1.40 1.56
C GLN A 193 -24.12 -2.66 2.41
N LEU A 194 -23.41 -2.58 3.53
CA LEU A 194 -23.30 -3.66 4.51
C LEU A 194 -24.66 -4.07 5.08
N ALA A 195 -25.58 -3.12 5.29
CA ALA A 195 -26.93 -3.42 5.74
C ALA A 195 -27.76 -4.18 4.70
N LYS A 196 -27.52 -3.94 3.41
CA LYS A 196 -28.24 -4.56 2.29
C LYS A 196 -27.68 -5.93 1.93
N PHE A 197 -26.36 -6.09 1.99
CA PHE A 197 -25.65 -7.23 1.37
C PHE A 197 -24.79 -8.03 2.34
N GLY A 198 -24.54 -7.54 3.56
CA GLY A 198 -23.77 -8.24 4.58
C GLY A 198 -24.54 -9.42 5.19
N ASP A 199 -23.82 -10.33 5.84
CA ASP A 199 -24.40 -11.59 6.34
C ASP A 199 -25.47 -11.37 7.44
N ASP A 200 -25.15 -10.62 8.51
CA ASP A 200 -26.03 -10.37 9.67
C ASP A 200 -26.66 -8.94 9.68
N GLY A 201 -26.63 -8.19 8.56
CA GLY A 201 -26.98 -6.76 8.54
C GLY A 201 -25.91 -5.87 9.23
N PRO A 202 -26.12 -4.56 9.45
CA PRO A 202 -25.05 -3.65 9.85
C PRO A 202 -24.68 -3.72 11.34
N ASP A 203 -25.51 -4.30 12.19
CA ASP A 203 -25.33 -4.33 13.66
C ASP A 203 -25.27 -5.74 14.24
N GLY A 204 -25.21 -6.75 13.38
CA GLY A 204 -25.09 -8.15 13.76
C GLY A 204 -23.74 -8.50 14.41
N PRO A 205 -23.71 -9.53 15.27
CA PRO A 205 -22.49 -9.94 15.95
C PRO A 205 -21.42 -10.52 15.02
N ALA A 206 -21.80 -11.01 13.83
CA ALA A 206 -20.88 -11.42 12.77
C ALA A 206 -21.10 -10.62 11.48
N THR A 207 -21.46 -9.33 11.58
CA THR A 207 -21.52 -8.44 10.42
C THR A 207 -20.18 -8.42 9.70
N VAL A 208 -20.15 -9.05 8.53
CA VAL A 208 -18.96 -9.27 7.72
C VAL A 208 -19.13 -8.61 6.35
N PHE A 209 -18.06 -7.96 5.89
CA PHE A 209 -17.93 -7.52 4.51
C PHE A 209 -17.67 -8.74 3.61
N ASN A 210 -18.75 -9.44 3.25
CA ASN A 210 -18.71 -10.56 2.31
C ASN A 210 -18.41 -10.07 0.87
N VAL A 211 -18.19 -11.00 -0.07
CA VAL A 211 -17.82 -10.65 -1.45
C VAL A 211 -18.86 -9.74 -2.11
N GLN A 212 -20.15 -10.01 -1.92
CA GLN A 212 -21.22 -9.19 -2.52
C GLN A 212 -21.18 -7.76 -1.96
N THR A 213 -21.02 -7.62 -0.64
CA THR A 213 -20.88 -6.30 -0.01
C THR A 213 -19.71 -5.54 -0.62
N LEU A 214 -18.54 -6.18 -0.74
CA LEU A 214 -17.37 -5.56 -1.36
C LEU A 214 -17.63 -5.12 -2.81
N ILE A 215 -18.31 -5.94 -3.62
CA ILE A 215 -18.68 -5.55 -5.00
C ILE A 215 -19.46 -4.23 -5.00
N GLU A 216 -20.42 -4.06 -4.08
CA GLU A 216 -21.28 -2.88 -4.03
C GLU A 216 -20.58 -1.65 -3.47
N LEU A 217 -19.70 -1.81 -2.47
CA LEU A 217 -18.84 -0.73 -1.98
C LEU A 217 -17.97 -0.18 -3.11
N VAL A 218 -17.35 -1.10 -3.85
CA VAL A 218 -16.45 -0.73 -4.96
C VAL A 218 -17.23 -0.07 -6.08
N ARG A 219 -18.38 -0.64 -6.46
CA ARG A 219 -19.24 -0.03 -7.48
C ARG A 219 -19.61 1.40 -7.10
N GLN A 220 -20.10 1.58 -5.88
CA GLN A 220 -20.54 2.87 -5.38
C GLN A 220 -19.43 3.91 -5.45
N ASN A 221 -18.23 3.58 -4.96
CA ASN A 221 -17.14 4.55 -4.92
C ASN A 221 -16.65 4.88 -6.32
N LEU A 222 -16.50 3.87 -7.19
CA LEU A 222 -16.12 4.08 -8.58
C LEU A 222 -17.14 4.97 -9.33
N GLU A 223 -18.43 4.70 -9.17
CA GLU A 223 -19.48 5.48 -9.84
C GLU A 223 -19.62 6.90 -9.28
N SER A 224 -19.56 7.04 -7.95
CA SER A 224 -19.65 8.33 -7.27
C SER A 224 -18.46 9.22 -7.63
N ASP A 225 -17.26 8.70 -7.50
CA ASP A 225 -16.04 9.46 -7.68
C ASP A 225 -15.82 9.80 -9.15
N HIS A 226 -16.10 8.88 -10.08
CA HIS A 226 -16.13 9.19 -11.51
C HIS A 226 -17.06 10.37 -11.84
N ALA A 227 -18.23 10.43 -11.20
CA ALA A 227 -19.22 11.48 -11.48
C ALA A 227 -18.87 12.83 -10.86
N LEU A 228 -18.10 12.85 -9.77
CA LEU A 228 -17.81 14.05 -8.98
C LEU A 228 -16.40 14.58 -9.20
N ASP A 229 -15.41 13.71 -9.43
CA ASP A 229 -14.02 14.06 -9.62
C ASP A 229 -13.71 14.24 -11.13
N PRO A 230 -13.45 15.47 -11.60
CA PRO A 230 -13.10 15.72 -13.00
C PRO A 230 -11.76 15.08 -13.40
N GLU A 231 -10.87 14.78 -12.46
CA GLU A 231 -9.55 14.19 -12.68
C GLU A 231 -9.48 12.71 -12.24
N PHE A 232 -10.63 12.09 -11.97
CA PHE A 232 -10.77 10.70 -11.53
C PHE A 232 -9.88 9.73 -12.32
N ALA A 233 -9.06 8.92 -11.63
CA ALA A 233 -8.16 7.97 -12.26
C ALA A 233 -7.96 6.67 -11.48
N ILE A 234 -8.02 5.55 -12.21
CA ILE A 234 -7.76 4.19 -11.70
C ILE A 234 -6.62 3.59 -12.53
N PRO A 235 -5.35 3.94 -12.28
CA PRO A 235 -4.24 3.33 -13.01
C PRO A 235 -4.11 1.83 -12.68
N ILE A 236 -3.39 1.09 -13.54
CA ILE A 236 -3.20 -0.37 -13.42
C ILE A 236 -2.73 -0.76 -12.01
N ARG A 237 -1.76 -0.01 -11.45
CA ARG A 237 -1.23 -0.23 -10.11
C ARG A 237 -2.27 -0.13 -8.98
N ARG A 238 -3.38 0.59 -9.15
CA ARG A 238 -4.40 0.83 -8.12
C ARG A 238 -5.45 -0.26 -8.02
N LEU A 239 -5.73 -0.95 -9.13
CA LEU A 239 -6.81 -1.94 -9.18
C LEU A 239 -6.62 -3.02 -8.10
N ASN A 240 -5.37 -3.42 -7.80
CA ASN A 240 -5.08 -4.56 -6.90
C ASN A 240 -4.96 -4.23 -5.40
N LEU A 241 -4.86 -2.95 -4.99
CA LEU A 241 -4.43 -2.57 -3.63
C LEU A 241 -5.58 -2.44 -2.61
N VAL A 242 -6.81 -2.19 -3.07
CA VAL A 242 -7.89 -1.70 -2.19
C VAL A 242 -8.70 -2.85 -1.53
N PHE A 243 -8.66 -4.07 -2.04
CA PHE A 243 -9.64 -5.11 -1.68
C PHE A 243 -9.14 -6.26 -0.80
N ALA A 244 -7.83 -6.35 -0.54
CA ALA A 244 -7.27 -7.48 0.22
C ALA A 244 -7.64 -7.44 1.72
N PHE A 245 -7.69 -6.25 2.32
CA PHE A 245 -7.84 -6.08 3.77
C PHE A 245 -9.29 -6.15 4.29
N LEU A 246 -10.28 -5.97 3.43
CA LEU A 246 -11.69 -5.98 3.82
C LEU A 246 -12.37 -7.33 3.67
N GLN A 247 -11.77 -8.25 2.91
CA GLN A 247 -12.38 -9.55 2.63
C GLN A 247 -12.66 -10.31 3.91
N MET A 248 -13.95 -10.57 4.13
CA MET A 248 -14.45 -11.31 5.28
C MET A 248 -14.12 -10.67 6.64
N ALA A 249 -13.70 -9.40 6.65
CA ALA A 249 -13.48 -8.66 7.88
C ALA A 249 -14.81 -8.26 8.50
N THR A 250 -14.88 -8.27 9.83
CA THR A 250 -16.07 -7.79 10.53
C THR A 250 -16.11 -6.27 10.57
N LYS A 251 -17.31 -5.67 10.68
CA LYS A 251 -17.48 -4.23 10.95
C LYS A 251 -16.57 -3.75 12.08
N ARG A 252 -16.49 -4.52 13.17
CA ARG A 252 -15.62 -4.23 14.32
C ARG A 252 -14.15 -4.10 13.92
N ILE A 253 -13.63 -5.02 13.11
CA ILE A 253 -12.24 -4.99 12.64
C ILE A 253 -12.01 -3.74 11.79
N ILE A 254 -12.92 -3.46 10.84
CA ILE A 254 -12.79 -2.30 9.95
C ILE A 254 -12.85 -1.00 10.73
N THR A 255 -13.81 -0.83 11.64
CA THR A 255 -13.89 0.35 12.52
C THR A 255 -12.59 0.53 13.33
N SER A 256 -12.03 -0.56 13.86
CA SER A 256 -10.80 -0.49 14.66
C SER A 256 -9.64 0.05 13.84
N PHE A 257 -9.38 -0.47 12.64
CA PHE A 257 -8.23 -0.03 11.83
C PHE A 257 -8.48 1.28 11.08
N PHE A 258 -9.65 1.45 10.45
CA PHE A 258 -9.91 2.55 9.52
C PHE A 258 -10.29 3.85 10.21
N MET A 259 -11.07 3.78 11.28
CA MET A 259 -11.55 4.93 12.06
C MET A 259 -10.65 5.17 13.27
N ASN A 260 -10.48 4.16 14.13
CA ASN A 260 -9.77 4.33 15.40
C ASN A 260 -8.24 4.22 15.23
N GLN A 261 -7.78 3.58 14.15
CA GLN A 261 -6.37 3.28 13.91
C GLN A 261 -5.75 2.51 15.09
N THR A 262 -6.51 1.50 15.53
CA THR A 262 -6.21 0.60 16.64
C THR A 262 -6.33 -0.85 16.22
N PHE A 263 -5.55 -1.73 16.86
CA PHE A 263 -5.84 -3.16 16.81
C PHE A 263 -7.17 -3.47 17.52
N PRO A 264 -8.00 -4.38 16.97
CA PRO A 264 -9.16 -4.90 17.68
C PRO A 264 -8.78 -5.54 19.01
N GLU A 265 -9.71 -5.57 19.95
CA GLU A 265 -9.51 -6.30 21.21
C GLU A 265 -9.25 -7.79 20.93
N ASN A 266 -8.29 -8.38 21.67
CA ASN A 266 -7.87 -9.77 21.47
C ASN A 266 -7.43 -10.07 20.03
N TRP A 267 -6.80 -9.10 19.37
CA TRP A 267 -6.19 -9.29 18.06
C TRP A 267 -4.99 -10.25 18.15
N PHE A 268 -4.92 -11.15 17.17
CA PHE A 268 -3.80 -12.03 16.94
C PHE A 268 -3.40 -11.89 15.47
N ARG A 269 -2.11 -11.80 15.19
CA ARG A 269 -1.63 -11.84 13.80
C ARG A 269 -1.97 -13.20 13.18
N ALA A 270 -2.00 -13.26 11.84
CA ALA A 270 -2.29 -14.49 11.13
C ALA A 270 -1.35 -15.65 11.52
N ALA A 271 -1.83 -16.89 11.40
CA ALA A 271 -1.09 -18.08 11.84
C ALA A 271 0.10 -18.48 10.93
N ALA A 272 0.18 -17.88 9.75
CA ALA A 272 1.22 -18.07 8.76
C ALA A 272 1.37 -16.79 7.93
N PRO A 273 2.50 -16.60 7.23
CA PRO A 273 2.71 -15.41 6.41
C PRO A 273 1.64 -15.27 5.34
N VAL A 274 0.93 -14.16 5.34
CA VAL A 274 -0.15 -13.87 4.38
C VAL A 274 0.42 -13.16 3.17
N LEU A 275 0.14 -13.67 1.98
CA LEU A 275 0.21 -12.86 0.78
C LEU A 275 -1.03 -11.97 0.76
N GLY A 276 -0.91 -10.74 0.23
CA GLY A 276 -2.10 -9.94 -0.04
C GLY A 276 -3.06 -10.74 -0.92
N SER A 277 -4.33 -10.81 -0.56
CA SER A 277 -5.33 -11.45 -1.40
C SER A 277 -5.48 -10.62 -2.68
N PRO A 278 -5.34 -11.21 -3.88
CA PRO A 278 -5.75 -10.50 -5.08
C PRO A 278 -7.22 -10.10 -4.94
N ILE A 279 -7.65 -9.12 -5.73
CA ILE A 279 -9.08 -8.88 -5.92
C ILE A 279 -9.72 -10.24 -6.23
N PRO A 280 -10.79 -10.66 -5.53
CA PRO A 280 -11.52 -11.84 -5.94
C PRO A 280 -11.90 -11.64 -7.42
N ALA A 281 -11.61 -12.62 -8.27
CA ALA A 281 -11.91 -12.53 -9.70
C ALA A 281 -13.40 -12.18 -9.93
N GLU A 282 -14.24 -12.52 -8.97
CA GLU A 282 -15.64 -12.17 -8.83
C GLU A 282 -15.90 -10.66 -8.83
N ILE A 283 -15.09 -9.84 -8.13
CA ILE A 283 -15.28 -8.38 -8.11
C ILE A 283 -14.94 -7.77 -9.47
N ALA A 284 -13.79 -8.17 -10.04
CA ALA A 284 -13.40 -7.71 -11.38
C ALA A 284 -14.43 -8.14 -12.45
N ALA A 285 -14.98 -9.35 -12.33
CA ALA A 285 -16.03 -9.84 -13.23
C ALA A 285 -17.37 -9.12 -13.04
N ALA A 286 -17.68 -8.64 -11.83
CA ALA A 286 -18.91 -7.91 -11.52
C ALA A 286 -18.87 -6.43 -11.96
N LEU A 287 -17.69 -5.92 -12.31
CA LEU A 287 -17.44 -4.51 -12.67
C LEU A 287 -16.65 -4.37 -13.99
N PRO A 288 -17.07 -5.02 -15.09
CA PRO A 288 -16.28 -5.13 -16.31
C PRO A 288 -16.06 -3.79 -17.05
N GLN A 289 -16.86 -2.77 -16.75
CA GLN A 289 -16.72 -1.43 -17.32
C GLN A 289 -15.54 -0.66 -16.69
N TRP A 290 -15.17 -0.99 -15.45
CA TRP A 290 -14.11 -0.34 -14.71
C TRP A 290 -12.77 -1.01 -14.98
N VAL A 291 -12.21 -0.70 -16.15
CA VAL A 291 -10.84 -1.04 -16.51
C VAL A 291 -9.90 0.08 -16.08
N PRO A 292 -8.57 -0.15 -16.04
CA PRO A 292 -7.64 0.94 -15.82
C PRO A 292 -7.87 2.10 -16.78
N GLY A 293 -7.94 3.32 -16.27
CA GLY A 293 -8.40 4.48 -17.04
C GLY A 293 -8.56 5.74 -16.19
N ARG A 294 -9.00 6.82 -16.82
CA ARG A 294 -9.21 8.13 -16.18
C ARG A 294 -10.30 8.93 -16.88
N ASN A 295 -10.83 9.95 -16.21
CA ASN A 295 -11.66 10.96 -16.83
C ASN A 295 -10.84 11.82 -17.81
N ASP A 296 -11.40 12.05 -19.00
CA ASP A 296 -10.88 13.04 -19.94
C ASP A 296 -11.32 14.47 -19.56
N GLU A 297 -10.89 15.46 -20.34
CA GLU A 297 -11.23 16.89 -20.10
C GLU A 297 -12.74 17.17 -20.08
N ASN A 298 -13.57 16.27 -20.59
CA ASN A 298 -15.03 16.38 -20.60
C ASN A 298 -15.70 15.55 -19.50
N GLY A 299 -14.93 14.92 -18.61
CA GLY A 299 -15.43 14.03 -17.56
C GLY A 299 -15.88 12.66 -18.07
N VAL A 300 -15.49 12.25 -19.28
CA VAL A 300 -15.80 10.92 -19.81
C VAL A 300 -14.70 9.95 -19.41
N PHE A 301 -15.07 8.79 -18.84
CA PHE A 301 -14.09 7.77 -18.48
C PHE A 301 -13.48 7.11 -19.73
N VAL A 302 -12.17 7.19 -19.87
CA VAL A 302 -11.39 6.63 -20.97
C VAL A 302 -10.41 5.62 -20.43
N ALA A 303 -10.41 4.42 -21.02
CA ALA A 303 -9.47 3.37 -20.67
C ALA A 303 -8.03 3.76 -21.02
N ASP A 304 -7.10 3.43 -20.12
CA ASP A 304 -5.69 3.64 -20.34
C ASP A 304 -5.14 2.73 -21.44
N PRO A 305 -4.14 3.19 -22.21
CA PRO A 305 -3.42 2.33 -23.13
C PRO A 305 -2.85 1.13 -22.37
N ARG A 306 -3.04 -0.08 -22.93
CA ARG A 306 -2.41 -1.27 -22.39
C ARG A 306 -0.88 -1.15 -22.48
N PRO A 307 -0.13 -1.70 -21.51
CA PRO A 307 1.32 -1.79 -21.63
C PRO A 307 1.73 -2.43 -22.96
N PRO A 308 2.82 -1.98 -23.59
CA PRO A 308 3.31 -2.59 -24.81
C PRO A 308 3.77 -4.04 -24.53
N ALA A 309 3.75 -4.90 -25.55
CA ALA A 309 4.43 -6.19 -25.46
C ALA A 309 5.94 -5.97 -25.24
N PRO A 310 6.62 -6.76 -24.40
CA PRO A 310 6.14 -7.96 -23.71
C PRO A 310 5.51 -7.72 -22.32
N PHE A 311 5.23 -6.49 -21.90
CA PHE A 311 4.75 -6.19 -20.54
C PHE A 311 3.26 -6.46 -20.31
N ASN A 312 2.50 -6.71 -21.38
CA ASN A 312 1.09 -7.09 -21.30
C ASN A 312 0.84 -8.58 -20.97
N ILE A 313 1.89 -9.37 -20.76
CA ILE A 313 1.83 -10.84 -20.66
C ILE A 313 1.25 -11.38 -19.34
N SER A 314 1.33 -10.62 -18.25
CA SER A 314 0.75 -10.98 -16.95
C SER A 314 0.33 -9.72 -16.18
N SER A 315 -0.62 -9.86 -15.26
CA SER A 315 -1.03 -8.74 -14.39
C SER A 315 0.13 -8.23 -13.53
N GLY A 316 0.98 -9.13 -13.03
CA GLY A 316 2.21 -8.78 -12.31
C GLY A 316 3.18 -7.96 -13.15
N CYS A 317 3.41 -8.37 -14.40
CA CYS A 317 4.34 -7.67 -15.28
C CYS A 317 3.78 -6.33 -15.77
N ALA A 318 2.47 -6.27 -16.03
CA ALA A 318 1.77 -5.03 -16.34
C ALA A 318 1.82 -4.02 -15.17
N ASN A 319 1.61 -4.48 -13.94
CA ASN A 319 1.77 -3.67 -12.73
C ASN A 319 3.20 -3.16 -12.56
N TYR A 320 4.20 -4.03 -12.79
CA TYR A 320 5.60 -3.63 -12.73
C TYR A 320 5.91 -2.54 -13.77
N TRP A 321 5.45 -2.73 -15.00
CA TRP A 321 5.62 -1.72 -16.04
C TRP A 321 4.96 -0.39 -15.66
N ASP A 322 3.70 -0.41 -15.22
CA ASP A 322 2.98 0.80 -14.82
C ASP A 322 3.67 1.52 -13.65
N ASN A 323 4.14 0.77 -12.66
CA ASN A 323 4.91 1.33 -11.56
C ASN A 323 6.17 2.05 -12.07
N LEU A 324 7.00 1.39 -12.86
CA LEU A 324 8.30 1.95 -13.27
C LEU A 324 8.17 3.07 -14.32
N VAL A 325 7.19 2.96 -15.23
CA VAL A 325 7.05 3.89 -16.36
C VAL A 325 6.15 5.07 -16.01
N ASN A 326 5.15 4.91 -15.14
CA ASN A 326 4.19 5.97 -14.84
C ASN A 326 4.31 6.53 -13.42
N ALA A 327 4.93 5.82 -12.47
CA ALA A 327 4.98 6.25 -11.06
C ALA A 327 6.40 6.48 -10.51
N VAL A 328 7.37 5.62 -10.84
CA VAL A 328 8.74 5.79 -10.35
C VAL A 328 9.43 6.87 -11.20
N PRO A 329 10.00 7.92 -10.58
CA PRO A 329 10.56 9.05 -11.32
C PRO A 329 11.73 8.66 -12.20
N GLY A 330 11.76 9.18 -13.43
CA GLY A 330 12.92 9.04 -14.30
C GLY A 330 14.18 9.68 -13.72
N THR A 331 14.08 10.68 -12.84
CA THR A 331 15.24 11.32 -12.19
C THR A 331 16.07 10.38 -11.33
N LEU A 332 15.52 9.21 -10.96
CA LEU A 332 16.25 8.17 -10.23
C LEU A 332 17.20 7.34 -11.10
N THR A 333 17.29 7.60 -12.42
CA THR A 333 18.30 6.95 -13.28
C THR A 333 19.67 7.62 -13.22
N ASP A 334 19.73 8.89 -12.86
CA ASP A 334 20.94 9.73 -12.98
C ASP A 334 21.71 9.88 -11.64
N ILE A 335 21.27 9.16 -10.61
CA ILE A 335 21.85 9.16 -9.27
C ILE A 335 23.11 8.28 -9.19
N THR A 336 23.94 8.52 -8.18
CA THR A 336 25.20 7.78 -7.96
C THR A 336 25.36 7.35 -6.50
N GLY A 337 26.45 6.66 -6.17
CA GLY A 337 26.82 6.33 -4.79
C GLY A 337 25.82 5.40 -4.09
N ILE A 338 25.58 5.65 -2.80
CA ILE A 338 24.61 4.93 -1.97
C ILE A 338 23.20 5.10 -2.54
N PHE A 339 22.86 6.27 -3.08
CA PHE A 339 21.53 6.49 -3.65
C PHE A 339 21.26 5.48 -4.78
N LYS A 340 22.20 5.35 -5.72
CA LYS A 340 22.08 4.36 -6.80
C LYS A 340 21.96 2.95 -6.28
N GLN A 341 22.79 2.55 -5.31
CA GLN A 341 22.74 1.21 -4.73
C GLN A 341 21.37 0.89 -4.11
N ASN A 342 20.81 1.87 -3.41
CA ASN A 342 19.50 1.78 -2.80
C ASN A 342 18.39 1.64 -3.85
N VAL A 343 18.39 2.47 -4.90
CA VAL A 343 17.41 2.37 -6.00
C VAL A 343 17.55 1.07 -6.80
N ASP A 344 18.77 0.60 -7.06
CA ASP A 344 19.01 -0.68 -7.73
C ASP A 344 18.45 -1.85 -6.90
N MET A 345 18.59 -1.81 -5.57
CA MET A 345 17.96 -2.80 -4.68
C MET A 345 16.44 -2.74 -4.77
N LEU A 346 15.83 -1.55 -4.65
CA LEU A 346 14.37 -1.39 -4.66
C LEU A 346 13.74 -1.77 -6.00
N THR A 347 14.36 -1.39 -7.12
CA THR A 347 13.89 -1.79 -8.45
C THR A 347 14.07 -3.29 -8.70
N GLY A 348 15.14 -3.88 -8.16
CA GLY A 348 15.35 -5.33 -8.15
C GLY A 348 14.30 -6.09 -7.33
N ILE A 349 13.86 -5.54 -6.19
CA ILE A 349 12.72 -6.06 -5.41
C ILE A 349 11.47 -6.16 -6.29
N LEU A 350 11.13 -5.06 -6.98
CA LEU A 350 9.92 -5.00 -7.81
C LEU A 350 10.01 -5.94 -9.02
N PHE A 351 11.18 -6.07 -9.63
CA PHE A 351 11.40 -6.98 -10.77
C PHE A 351 11.25 -8.45 -10.36
N ASN A 352 11.87 -8.87 -9.26
CA ASN A 352 11.85 -10.27 -8.83
C ASN A 352 10.42 -10.77 -8.50
N GLY A 353 9.54 -9.87 -8.06
CA GLY A 353 8.14 -10.18 -7.75
C GLY A 353 7.17 -10.03 -8.93
N SER A 354 7.61 -9.51 -10.08
CA SER A 354 6.68 -9.12 -11.17
C SER A 354 6.33 -10.24 -12.15
N GLY A 355 7.23 -11.23 -12.30
CA GLY A 355 7.13 -12.23 -13.36
C GLY A 355 7.43 -11.69 -14.76
N CYS A 356 8.03 -10.49 -14.89
CA CYS A 356 8.59 -10.02 -16.15
C CYS A 356 9.87 -10.78 -16.51
N SER A 357 10.16 -10.88 -17.81
CA SER A 357 11.40 -11.51 -18.31
C SER A 357 12.63 -10.61 -18.22
N GLU A 358 12.44 -9.29 -18.20
CA GLU A 358 13.52 -8.32 -18.19
C GLU A 358 13.21 -7.12 -17.28
N PRO A 359 14.23 -6.57 -16.60
CA PRO A 359 14.07 -5.36 -15.80
C PRO A 359 13.99 -4.13 -16.71
N ILE A 360 13.27 -3.10 -16.26
CA ILE A 360 13.21 -1.80 -16.93
C ILE A 360 13.65 -0.68 -16.00
N ALA A 361 14.21 0.37 -16.59
CA ALA A 361 14.57 1.58 -15.86
C ALA A 361 13.32 2.40 -15.52
N PRO A 362 13.34 3.14 -14.40
CA PRO A 362 12.35 4.18 -14.14
C PRO A 362 12.24 5.17 -15.31
N ALA A 363 11.01 5.51 -15.68
CA ALA A 363 10.72 6.44 -16.78
C ALA A 363 9.55 7.38 -16.48
N GLY A 364 9.05 7.38 -15.23
CA GLY A 364 7.98 8.25 -14.78
C GLY A 364 8.39 9.72 -14.68
N PRO A 365 7.57 10.55 -14.02
CA PRO A 365 7.72 12.01 -14.03
C PRO A 365 9.13 12.50 -13.71
N THR A 366 9.61 13.46 -14.49
CA THR A 366 10.93 14.09 -14.33
C THR A 366 10.86 15.57 -13.96
N ASN A 367 9.65 16.12 -13.95
CA ASN A 367 9.31 17.50 -13.62
C ASN A 367 8.05 17.54 -12.74
N VAL A 368 7.83 18.71 -12.13
CA VAL A 368 6.69 19.03 -11.25
C VAL A 368 5.39 19.14 -12.03
#